data_AF-A0A266QB08-F1
#
_entry.id   AF-A0A266QB08-F1
#
_cell.length_a   1.000
_cell.length_b   1.000
_cell.length_c   1.000
_cell.angle_alpha   90.00
_cell.angle_beta   90.00
_cell.angle_gamma   90.00
#
_symmetry.space_group_name_H-M   'P 1'
#
loop_
_entity.id
_entity.type
_entity.pdbx_description
1 polymer ?
#
loop_
_entity_poly.entity_id
_entity_poly.type
_entity_poly.pdbx_seq_one_letter_code
_entity_poly.pdbx_strand_id
1 'polypeptide(L)'
;MSEPRSVKSSNKPSLAERLQHFVDDRRGQHKAVPINLSAFLNESQLLALHSLESFGWSLWFVRRPMFMPPLVVVANGESTQHAVLEEDGSVNLKPQVHFRH
;
A
#
# COMPACT_ATOMS: atom_id res chain seq x y z
N MET A 1 26.39 41.02 33.55
CA MET A 1 27.18 40.31 32.52
C MET A 1 26.27 39.26 31.92
N SER A 2 25.99 39.36 30.62
CA SER A 2 25.01 38.55 29.91
C SER A 2 25.73 37.49 29.08
N GLU A 3 25.37 36.21 29.23
CA GLU A 3 25.79 35.15 28.31
C GLU A 3 24.61 34.76 27.40
N PRO A 4 24.85 34.59 26.08
CA PRO A 4 23.79 34.35 25.11
C PRO A 4 23.39 32.87 25.02
N ARG A 5 22.08 32.69 24.83
CA ARG A 5 21.35 31.46 24.57
C ARG A 5 21.82 30.85 23.24
N SER A 6 22.46 29.67 23.25
CA SER A 6 22.76 28.93 22.02
C SER A 6 21.55 28.09 21.60
N VAL A 7 20.98 28.45 20.44
CA VAL A 7 19.81 27.81 19.84
C VAL A 7 20.21 26.74 18.83
N LYS A 8 19.58 25.56 18.98
CA LYS A 8 19.20 24.54 17.98
C LYS A 8 20.17 24.20 16.84
N SER A 9 20.63 22.94 16.82
CA SER A 9 20.81 22.21 15.57
C SER A 9 19.89 20.99 15.57
N SER A 10 18.75 21.11 14.89
CA SER A 10 17.90 19.96 14.59
C SER A 10 18.58 19.15 13.49
N ASN A 11 19.07 17.98 13.86
CA ASN A 11 19.69 17.03 12.94
C ASN A 11 18.61 16.50 11.98
N LYS A 12 18.34 17.22 10.88
CA LYS A 12 17.47 16.74 9.80
C LYS A 12 18.32 15.80 8.94
N PRO A 13 17.93 14.53 8.77
CA PRO A 13 18.69 13.61 7.93
C PRO A 13 18.77 14.16 6.51
N SER A 14 19.95 13.98 5.91
CA SER A 14 20.28 14.46 4.58
C SER A 14 19.35 13.88 3.52
N LEU A 15 19.23 14.57 2.39
CA LEU A 15 18.47 14.07 1.24
C LEU A 15 19.01 12.72 0.75
N ALA A 16 20.31 12.47 0.90
CA ALA A 16 20.95 11.19 0.61
C ALA A 16 20.47 10.06 1.54
N GLU A 17 20.38 10.31 2.85
CA GLU A 17 19.84 9.33 3.82
C GLU A 17 18.35 9.06 3.61
N ARG A 18 17.58 10.11 3.26
CA ARG A 18 16.17 9.97 2.89
C ARG A 18 15.99 9.13 1.63
N LEU A 19 16.89 9.26 0.66
CA LEU A 19 16.90 8.44 -0.57
C LEU A 19 17.34 7.00 -0.30
N GLN A 20 18.24 6.77 0.65
CA GLN A 20 18.72 5.43 1.02
C GLN A 20 17.60 4.54 1.58
N HIS A 21 16.61 5.13 2.25
CA HIS A 21 15.46 4.39 2.79
C HIS A 21 14.44 3.93 1.74
N PHE A 22 14.55 4.39 0.48
CA PHE A 22 13.76 3.90 -0.65
C PHE A 22 14.44 2.74 -1.41
N VAL A 23 15.66 2.36 -1.02
CA VAL A 23 16.46 1.35 -1.75
C VAL A 23 16.12 -0.09 -1.32
N ASP A 24 15.36 -0.28 -0.24
CA ASP A 24 14.77 -1.58 0.14
C ASP A 24 13.36 -1.79 -0.46
N ASP A 25 13.02 -1.06 -1.52
CA ASP A 25 11.73 -1.22 -2.21
C ASP A 25 11.77 -2.47 -3.09
N ARG A 26 11.36 -3.61 -2.52
CA ARG A 26 11.15 -4.88 -3.26
C ARG A 26 10.13 -4.79 -4.41
N ARG A 27 9.44 -3.65 -4.59
CA ARG A 27 8.55 -3.42 -5.74
C ARG A 27 9.31 -2.89 -6.95
N GLY A 28 10.59 -2.53 -6.82
CA GLY A 28 11.40 -1.98 -7.91
C GLY A 28 10.74 -0.72 -8.49
N GLN A 29 10.47 -0.70 -9.80
CA GLN A 29 9.81 0.42 -10.48
C GLN A 29 8.26 0.33 -10.49
N HIS A 30 7.68 -0.70 -9.86
CA HIS A 30 6.25 -0.98 -10.00
C HIS A 30 5.43 -0.18 -8.99
N LYS A 31 4.49 0.63 -9.49
CA LYS A 31 3.51 1.36 -8.66
C LYS A 31 2.67 0.38 -7.82
N ALA A 32 2.33 0.80 -6.61
CA ALA A 32 1.51 0.03 -5.66
C ALA A 32 0.15 -0.36 -6.25
N VAL A 33 -0.50 0.59 -6.94
CA VAL A 33 -1.68 0.36 -7.77
C VAL A 33 -1.24 0.28 -9.24
N PRO A 34 -1.47 -0.86 -9.93
CA PRO A 34 -1.14 -0.98 -11.34
C PRO A 34 -2.07 -0.12 -12.20
N ILE A 35 -1.53 0.44 -13.29
CA ILE A 35 -2.31 1.24 -14.26
C ILE A 35 -3.33 0.36 -14.99
N ASN A 36 -2.98 -0.91 -15.24
CA ASN A 36 -3.85 -1.91 -15.88
C ASN A 36 -4.30 -2.94 -14.84
N LEU A 37 -5.43 -2.70 -14.17
CA LEU A 37 -5.98 -3.62 -13.17
C LEU A 37 -6.40 -4.96 -13.79
N SER A 38 -6.95 -4.94 -15.01
CA SER A 38 -7.39 -6.11 -15.76
C SER A 38 -6.26 -7.10 -16.10
N ALA A 39 -4.99 -6.70 -15.96
CA ALA A 39 -3.85 -7.59 -16.12
C ALA A 39 -3.53 -8.40 -14.85
N PHE A 40 -4.11 -8.02 -13.71
CA PHE A 40 -3.83 -8.63 -12.40
C PHE A 40 -5.08 -9.16 -11.70
N LEU A 41 -6.26 -8.63 -12.03
CA LEU A 41 -7.54 -9.03 -11.49
C LEU A 41 -8.31 -9.82 -12.54
N ASN A 42 -8.98 -10.88 -12.11
CA ASN A 42 -9.95 -11.57 -12.94
C ASN A 42 -11.31 -10.83 -12.96
N GLU A 43 -12.26 -11.33 -13.74
CA GLU A 43 -13.59 -10.72 -13.89
C GLU A 43 -14.37 -10.62 -12.58
N SER A 44 -14.35 -11.69 -11.77
CA SER A 44 -15.01 -11.72 -10.45
C SER A 44 -14.45 -10.65 -9.50
N GLN A 45 -13.12 -10.50 -9.49
CA GLN A 45 -12.42 -9.49 -8.70
C GLN A 45 -12.72 -8.08 -9.21
N LEU A 46 -12.75 -7.85 -10.52
CA LEU A 46 -13.11 -6.55 -11.07
C LEU A 46 -14.55 -6.16 -10.70
N LEU A 47 -15.50 -7.09 -10.80
CA LEU A 47 -16.90 -6.86 -10.44
C LEU A 47 -17.07 -6.56 -8.95
N ALA A 48 -16.38 -7.33 -8.10
CA ALA A 48 -16.39 -7.13 -6.66
C ALA A 48 -15.73 -5.80 -6.26
N LEU A 49 -14.61 -5.43 -6.89
CA LEU A 49 -13.96 -4.14 -6.69
C LEU A 49 -14.90 -2.98 -7.04
N HIS A 50 -15.59 -3.06 -8.18
CA HIS A 50 -16.54 -2.01 -8.59
C HIS A 50 -17.71 -1.87 -7.62
N SER A 51 -18.20 -3.00 -7.09
CA SER A 51 -19.23 -3.01 -6.06
C SER A 51 -18.72 -2.37 -4.76
N LEU A 52 -17.50 -2.72 -4.33
CA LEU A 52 -16.83 -2.14 -3.16
C LEU A 52 -16.60 -0.63 -3.28
N GLU A 53 -16.24 -0.14 -4.47
CA GLU A 53 -16.09 1.29 -4.75
C GLU A 53 -17.38 2.07 -4.48
N SER A 54 -18.54 1.47 -4.76
CA SER A 54 -19.84 2.07 -4.43
C SER A 54 -20.09 2.20 -2.92
N PHE A 55 -19.45 1.36 -2.10
CA PHE A 55 -19.47 1.44 -0.63
C PHE A 55 -18.34 2.31 -0.06
N GLY A 56 -17.60 3.03 -0.90
CA GLY A 56 -16.50 3.89 -0.48
C GLY A 56 -15.21 3.15 -0.13
N TRP A 57 -15.07 1.90 -0.59
CA TRP A 57 -13.80 1.19 -0.54
C TRP A 57 -12.98 1.51 -1.79
N SER A 58 -11.68 1.31 -1.73
CA SER A 58 -10.80 1.54 -2.87
C SER A 58 -9.64 0.55 -2.89
N LEU A 59 -9.09 0.35 -4.08
CA LEU A 59 -7.89 -0.47 -4.24
C LEU A 59 -6.70 0.23 -3.59
N TRP A 60 -6.07 -0.45 -2.62
CA TRP A 60 -4.94 0.08 -1.87
C TRP A 60 -3.61 -0.30 -2.53
N PHE A 61 -3.37 -1.60 -2.75
CA PHE A 61 -2.26 -2.08 -3.56
C PHE A 61 -2.48 -3.51 -4.04
N VAL A 62 -1.69 -3.92 -5.04
CA VAL A 62 -1.62 -5.32 -5.49
C VAL A 62 -0.22 -5.88 -5.21
N ARG A 63 -0.15 -6.92 -4.35
CA ARG A 63 1.10 -7.68 -4.12
C ARG A 63 1.30 -8.64 -5.27
N ARG A 64 2.52 -8.69 -5.79
CA ARG A 64 2.90 -9.55 -6.92
C ARG A 64 4.09 -10.41 -6.53
N PRO A 65 3.88 -11.51 -5.81
CA PRO A 65 4.94 -12.47 -5.52
C PRO A 65 5.37 -13.17 -6.82
N MET A 66 6.66 -13.50 -6.96
CA MET A 66 7.18 -14.09 -8.20
C MET A 66 6.62 -15.50 -8.51
N PHE A 67 6.16 -16.22 -7.48
CA PHE A 67 5.69 -17.61 -7.59
C PHE A 67 4.27 -17.85 -7.04
N MET A 68 3.51 -16.79 -6.75
CA MET A 68 2.14 -16.91 -6.24
C MET A 68 1.20 -15.95 -6.98
N PRO A 69 -0.11 -16.22 -7.00
CA PRO A 69 -1.09 -15.30 -7.57
C PRO A 69 -1.00 -13.90 -6.95
N PRO A 70 -1.34 -12.85 -7.71
CA PRO A 70 -1.41 -11.50 -7.19
C PRO A 70 -2.43 -11.41 -6.05
N LEU A 71 -2.04 -10.83 -4.90
CA LEU A 71 -2.99 -10.50 -3.84
C LEU A 71 -3.46 -9.06 -3.99
N VAL A 72 -4.76 -8.89 -4.10
CA VAL A 72 -5.43 -7.60 -4.25
C VAL A 72 -5.88 -7.14 -2.87
N VAL A 73 -5.38 -5.99 -2.42
CA VAL A 73 -5.72 -5.44 -1.11
C VAL A 73 -6.53 -4.16 -1.30
N VAL A 74 -7.69 -4.12 -0.68
CA VAL A 74 -8.60 -2.97 -0.65
C VAL A 74 -8.62 -2.36 0.74
N ALA A 75 -8.88 -1.07 0.81
CA ALA A 75 -9.07 -0.34 2.06
C ALA A 75 -10.41 0.39 2.02
N ASN A 76 -11.01 0.59 3.20
CA ASN A 76 -12.14 1.51 3.31
C ASN A 76 -11.68 2.97 3.09
N GLY A 77 -12.62 3.89 2.85
CA GLY A 77 -12.31 5.29 2.58
C GLY A 77 -11.47 5.98 3.66
N GLU A 78 -11.62 5.57 4.91
CA GLU A 78 -10.83 6.09 6.05
C GLU A 78 -9.48 5.38 6.23
N SER A 79 -9.16 4.36 5.43
CA SER A 79 -7.96 3.49 5.55
C SER A 79 -7.77 2.81 6.92
N THR A 80 -8.84 2.70 7.71
CA THR A 80 -8.85 2.04 9.02
C THR A 80 -9.03 0.53 8.93
N GLN A 81 -9.65 0.05 7.84
CA GLN A 81 -9.88 -1.37 7.59
C GLN A 81 -9.30 -1.76 6.25
N HIS A 82 -8.67 -2.93 6.23
CA HIS A 82 -8.09 -3.53 5.04
C HIS A 82 -8.71 -4.91 4.82
N ALA A 83 -8.94 -5.25 3.56
CA ALA A 83 -9.41 -6.57 3.18
C ALA A 83 -8.62 -7.07 1.97
N VAL A 84 -8.54 -8.39 1.82
CA VAL A 84 -8.02 -9.03 0.61
C VAL A 84 -9.21 -9.41 -0.26
N LEU A 85 -9.12 -9.09 -1.54
CA LEU A 85 -10.07 -9.55 -2.53
C LEU A 85 -9.57 -10.87 -3.13
N GLU A 86 -10.28 -11.94 -2.83
CA GLU A 86 -9.94 -13.32 -3.22
C GLU A 86 -10.30 -13.57 -4.69
N GLU A 87 -9.82 -14.68 -5.26
CA GLU A 87 -9.98 -15.00 -6.69
C GLU A 87 -11.46 -15.25 -7.09
N ASP A 88 -12.29 -15.71 -6.15
CA ASP A 88 -13.72 -15.91 -6.34
C ASP A 88 -14.53 -14.60 -6.27
N GLY A 89 -13.88 -13.46 -5.98
CA GLY A 89 -14.53 -12.17 -5.75
C GLY A 89 -15.00 -11.97 -4.30
N SER A 90 -14.75 -12.93 -3.40
CA SER A 90 -15.05 -12.76 -1.98
C SER A 90 -14.08 -11.78 -1.31
N VAL A 91 -14.59 -11.07 -0.30
CA VAL A 91 -13.81 -10.06 0.45
C VAL A 91 -13.43 -10.63 1.80
N ASN A 92 -12.14 -10.87 2.00
CA ASN A 92 -11.58 -11.39 3.24
C ASN A 92 -11.08 -10.25 4.14
N LEU A 93 -11.86 -9.92 5.17
CA LEU A 93 -11.57 -8.87 6.16
C LEU A 93 -10.51 -9.28 7.20
N LYS A 94 -10.23 -10.57 7.34
CA LYS A 94 -9.23 -11.10 8.28
C LYS A 94 -8.26 -12.01 7.54
N PRO A 95 -7.54 -11.49 6.54
CA PRO A 95 -6.58 -12.29 5.80
C PRO A 95 -5.43 -12.65 6.75
N GLN A 96 -4.93 -13.87 6.67
CA GLN A 96 -3.75 -14.32 7.44
C GLN A 96 -2.44 -13.75 6.85
N VAL A 97 -2.46 -12.48 6.43
CA VAL A 97 -1.32 -11.79 5.86
C VAL A 97 -0.84 -10.73 6.84
N HIS A 98 0.45 -10.75 7.13
CA HIS A 98 1.06 -9.77 8.01
C HIS A 98 1.33 -8.49 7.20
N PHE A 99 0.51 -7.46 7.43
CA PHE A 99 0.80 -6.11 6.95
C PHE A 99 1.82 -5.46 7.90
N ARG A 100 2.91 -4.93 7.35
CA ARG A 100 3.85 -4.09 8.10
C ARG A 100 3.46 -2.64 7.82
N HIS A 101 3.13 -1.90 8.87
CA HIS A 101 2.90 -0.45 8.83
C HIS A 101 4.22 0.30 8.73
#